data_AF-A0A925W8J4-F1
#
_entry.id   AF-A0A925W8J4-F1
#
_cell.length_a   1.000
_cell.length_b   1.000
_cell.length_c   1.000
_cell.angle_alpha   90.00
_cell.angle_beta   90.00
_cell.angle_gamma   90.00
#
_symmetry.space_group_name_H-M   'P 1'
#
loop_
_entity.id
_entity.type
_entity.pdbx_description
1 polymer ?
#
loop_
_entity_poly.entity_id
_entity_poly.type
_entity_poly.pdbx_seq_one_letter_code
_entity_poly.pdbx_strand_id
1 'polypeptide(L)'
;MLDIDPKTLRKHFHSELARGSIEATAKVGQSLFRMATEGNNVAAAIFWMKARAGWREKHDIEISGKGGGPIELTTISTTDPIEASRAYQRMISGD
;
A
#
# COMPACT_ATOMS: atom_id res chain seq x y z
N MET A 1 -25.72 -0.29 -20.69
CA MET A 1 -24.37 0.16 -21.09
C MET A 1 -24.57 1.46 -21.86
N LEU A 2 -23.68 2.45 -21.73
CA LEU A 2 -23.80 3.69 -22.48
C LEU A 2 -23.26 3.46 -23.91
N ASP A 3 -24.02 3.85 -24.92
CA ASP A 3 -23.61 3.73 -26.34
C ASP A 3 -22.60 4.84 -26.73
N ILE A 4 -21.51 4.94 -25.97
CA ILE A 4 -20.43 5.90 -26.17
C ILE A 4 -19.08 5.21 -25.95
N ASP A 5 -18.10 5.52 -26.80
CA ASP A 5 -16.76 4.99 -26.67
C ASP A 5 -16.09 5.48 -25.34
N PRO A 6 -15.42 4.60 -24.58
CA PRO A 6 -14.79 4.99 -23.31
C PRO A 6 -13.76 6.12 -23.41
N LYS A 7 -13.03 6.23 -24.53
CA LYS A 7 -12.07 7.32 -24.76
C LYS A 7 -12.81 8.64 -24.94
N THR A 8 -13.93 8.63 -25.68
CA THR A 8 -14.80 9.80 -25.85
C THR A 8 -15.41 10.21 -24.52
N LEU A 9 -15.91 9.25 -23.73
CA LEU A 9 -16.47 9.51 -22.41
C LEU A 9 -15.45 10.19 -21.48
N ARG A 10 -14.22 9.66 -21.39
CA ARG A 10 -13.17 10.26 -20.57
C ARG A 10 -12.72 11.63 -21.05
N LYS A 11 -12.69 11.86 -22.37
CA LYS A 11 -12.25 13.14 -22.96
C LYS A 11 -13.27 14.26 -22.68
N HIS A 12 -14.56 13.96 -22.78
CA HIS A 12 -15.61 14.99 -22.74
C HIS A 12 -16.30 15.12 -21.37
N PHE A 13 -16.29 14.07 -20.54
CA PHE A 13 -16.98 14.05 -19.25
C PHE A 13 -16.03 13.79 -18.08
N HIS A 14 -14.78 14.26 -18.19
CA HIS A 14 -13.76 14.03 -17.17
C HIS A 14 -14.20 14.54 -15.78
N SER A 15 -14.77 15.74 -15.71
CA SER A 15 -15.20 16.38 -14.47
C SER A 15 -16.34 15.62 -13.79
N GLU A 16 -17.30 15.14 -14.57
CA GLU A 16 -18.43 14.33 -14.12
C GLU A 16 -17.97 12.97 -13.62
N LEU A 17 -17.02 12.34 -14.32
CA LEU A 17 -16.42 11.07 -13.89
C LEU A 17 -15.65 11.23 -12.58
N ALA A 18 -14.87 12.30 -12.44
CA ALA A 18 -14.15 12.61 -11.22
C ALA A 18 -15.12 12.83 -10.05
N ARG A 19 -16.14 13.66 -10.25
CA ARG A 19 -17.20 13.91 -9.26
C ARG A 19 -17.94 12.62 -8.89
N GLY A 20 -18.36 11.83 -9.88
CA GLY A 20 -19.04 10.56 -9.65
C GLY A 20 -18.17 9.57 -8.87
N SER A 21 -16.85 9.57 -9.08
CA SER A 21 -15.92 8.75 -8.30
C SER A 21 -15.84 9.21 -6.83
N ILE A 22 -15.83 10.53 -6.58
CA ILE A 22 -15.84 11.09 -5.23
C ILE A 22 -17.16 10.74 -4.52
N GLU A 23 -18.30 10.98 -5.19
CA GLU A 23 -19.63 10.70 -4.64
C GLU A 23 -19.82 9.20 -4.34
N ALA A 24 -19.38 8.32 -5.24
CA ALA A 24 -19.45 6.88 -5.03
C ALA A 24 -18.61 6.45 -3.82
N THR A 25 -17.37 6.95 -3.70
CA THR A 25 -16.51 6.68 -2.56
C THR A 25 -17.12 7.18 -1.25
N ALA A 26 -17.70 8.38 -1.23
CA ALA A 26 -18.38 8.91 -0.05
C ALA A 26 -19.55 8.03 0.40
N LYS A 27 -20.37 7.57 -0.55
CA LYS A 27 -21.50 6.64 -0.27
C LYS A 27 -21.02 5.30 0.29
N VAL A 28 -19.94 4.74 -0.26
CA VAL A 28 -19.36 3.50 0.26
C VAL A 28 -18.80 3.70 1.66
N GLY A 29 -18.11 4.82 1.92
CA GLY A 29 -17.62 5.18 3.26
C GLY A 29 -18.74 5.30 4.29
N GLN A 30 -19.84 5.98 3.94
CA GLN A 30 -21.03 6.08 4.79
C GLN A 30 -21.64 4.71 5.08
N SER A 31 -21.77 3.85 4.05
CA SER A 31 -22.29 2.49 4.23
C SER A 31 -21.37 1.65 5.13
N LEU A 32 -20.05 1.74 4.93
CA LEU A 32 -19.07 1.04 5.74
C LEU A 32 -19.15 1.44 7.21
N PHE A 33 -19.27 2.74 7.49
CA PHE A 33 -19.47 3.26 8.84
C PHE A 33 -20.70 2.65 9.49
N ARG A 34 -21.85 2.70 8.82
CA ARG A 34 -23.10 2.13 9.34
C ARG A 34 -22.97 0.63 9.61
N MET A 35 -22.37 -0.13 8.69
CA MET A 35 -22.16 -1.58 8.87
C MET A 35 -21.22 -1.88 10.04
N ALA A 36 -20.22 -1.03 10.28
CA ALA A 36 -19.31 -1.16 11.42
C ALA A 36 -19.98 -0.84 12.76
N THR A 37 -20.97 0.06 12.79
CA THR A 37 -21.66 0.47 14.04
C THR A 37 -22.89 -0.35 14.37
N GLU A 38 -23.62 -0.85 13.37
CA GLU A 38 -24.91 -1.54 13.55
C GLU A 38 -24.80 -3.07 13.40
N GLY A 39 -23.64 -3.57 12.95
CA GLY A 39 -23.38 -4.99 12.72
C GLY A 39 -23.92 -5.46 11.37
N ASN A 40 -23.01 -5.81 10.45
CA ASN A 40 -23.30 -6.40 9.13
C ASN A 40 -21.99 -6.85 8.44
N ASN A 41 -22.08 -7.48 7.26
CA ASN A 41 -20.91 -7.86 6.46
C ASN A 41 -20.23 -6.65 5.80
N VAL A 42 -19.00 -6.34 6.23
CA VAL A 42 -18.21 -5.18 5.80
C VAL A 42 -17.24 -5.44 4.63
N ALA A 43 -17.04 -6.69 4.21
CA ALA A 43 -15.92 -7.08 3.36
C ALA A 43 -15.87 -6.35 1.99
N ALA A 44 -17.01 -6.25 1.30
CA ALA A 44 -17.08 -5.59 0.00
C ALA A 44 -16.79 -4.07 0.08
N ALA A 45 -17.27 -3.41 1.14
CA ALA A 45 -17.00 -1.98 1.33
C ALA A 45 -15.54 -1.74 1.72
N ILE A 46 -14.95 -2.58 2.58
CA ILE A 46 -13.51 -2.53 2.90
C ILE A 46 -12.67 -2.69 1.62
N PHE A 47 -13.00 -3.66 0.77
CA PHE A 47 -12.31 -3.87 -0.50
C PHE A 47 -12.38 -2.63 -1.39
N TRP A 48 -13.56 -2.01 -1.56
CA TRP A 48 -13.69 -0.76 -2.32
C TRP A 48 -12.83 0.36 -1.75
N MET A 49 -12.86 0.55 -0.42
CA MET A 49 -12.10 1.62 0.21
C MET A 49 -10.59 1.46 -0.01
N LYS A 50 -10.07 0.23 0.05
CA LYS A 50 -8.67 -0.07 -0.25
C LYS A 50 -8.34 0.09 -1.73
N ALA A 51 -9.11 -0.54 -2.61
CA ALA A 51 -8.78 -0.64 -4.03
C ALA A 51 -9.02 0.66 -4.82
N ARG A 52 -10.00 1.47 -4.40
CA ARG A 52 -10.47 2.64 -5.18
C ARG A 52 -10.46 3.95 -4.41
N ALA A 53 -10.68 3.94 -3.10
CA ALA A 53 -10.64 5.17 -2.29
C ALA A 53 -9.23 5.53 -1.79
N GLY A 54 -8.24 4.65 -2.01
CA GLY A 54 -6.86 4.87 -1.59
C GLY A 54 -6.64 4.75 -0.07
N TRP A 55 -7.58 4.14 0.66
CA TRP A 55 -7.41 3.87 2.07
C TRP A 55 -6.42 2.73 2.28
N ARG A 56 -5.58 2.87 3.30
CA ARG A 56 -4.54 1.91 3.66
C ARG A 56 -4.37 1.97 5.16
N GLU A 57 -3.97 0.84 5.73
CA GLU A 57 -3.62 0.72 7.13
C GLU A 57 -2.52 1.74 7.47
N LYS A 58 -2.65 2.38 8.63
CA LYS A 58 -1.56 3.16 9.21
C LYS A 58 -0.56 2.18 9.81
N HIS A 59 0.68 2.26 9.35
CA HIS A 59 1.79 1.51 9.92
C HIS A 59 2.74 2.49 10.60
N ASP A 60 2.89 2.38 11.92
CA ASP A 60 3.96 3.02 12.68
C ASP A 60 5.02 1.94 12.92
N ILE A 61 6.08 1.93 12.11
CA ILE A 61 7.15 0.93 12.16
C ILE A 61 8.37 1.55 12.83
N GLU A 62 8.73 1.05 14.01
CA GLU A 62 9.99 1.36 14.67
C GLU A 62 11.03 0.31 14.28
N ILE A 63 12.08 0.73 13.58
CA ILE A 63 13.21 -0.13 13.20
C ILE A 63 14.33 0.14 14.19
N SER A 64 14.72 -0.88 14.96
CA SER A 64 15.84 -0.82 15.89
C SER A 64 16.80 -1.99 15.68
N GLY A 65 18.04 -1.81 16.14
CA GLY A 65 19.05 -2.85 16.16
C GLY A 65 18.85 -3.85 17.30
N LYS A 66 19.85 -4.73 17.49
CA LYS A 66 19.80 -5.79 18.50
C LYS A 66 19.50 -5.18 19.89
N GLY A 67 18.45 -5.69 20.55
CA GLY A 67 18.05 -5.25 21.88
C GLY A 67 17.47 -3.83 21.95
N GLY A 68 16.98 -3.26 20.84
CA GLY A 68 16.44 -1.90 20.81
C GLY A 68 17.51 -0.81 20.66
N GLY A 69 18.78 -1.20 20.46
CA GLY A 69 19.87 -0.27 20.22
C GLY A 69 19.91 0.31 18.80
N PRO A 70 20.92 1.12 18.48
CA PRO A 70 21.14 1.61 17.12
C PRO A 70 21.26 0.49 16.09
N ILE A 71 20.85 0.76 14.84
CA ILE A 71 21.04 -0.17 13.73
C ILE A 71 22.52 -0.16 13.35
N GLU A 72 23.20 -1.30 13.57
CA GLU A 72 24.58 -1.52 13.15
C GLU A 72 24.63 -1.84 11.64
N LEU A 73 25.20 -0.94 10.85
CA LEU A 73 25.41 -1.11 9.42
C LEU A 73 26.87 -1.45 9.15
N THR A 74 27.15 -2.65 8.62
CA THR A 74 28.48 -3.00 8.11
C THR A 74 28.45 -2.95 6.59
N THR A 75 29.12 -1.97 5.99
CA THR A 75 29.28 -1.87 4.54
C THR A 75 30.62 -2.48 4.12
N ILE A 76 30.59 -3.46 3.23
CA ILE A 76 31.78 -4.02 2.59
C ILE A 76 31.72 -3.66 1.11
N SER A 77 32.65 -2.83 0.64
CA SER A 77 32.87 -2.57 -0.78
C SER A 77 34.14 -3.30 -1.23
N THR A 78 33.97 -4.30 -2.10
CA THR A 78 35.09 -4.92 -2.84
C THR A 78 34.72 -5.06 -4.30
N THR A 79 35.70 -4.91 -5.17
CA THR A 79 35.56 -5.12 -6.63
C THR A 79 35.92 -6.54 -7.03
N ASP A 80 36.45 -7.34 -6.10
CA ASP A 80 36.81 -8.74 -6.32
C ASP A 80 35.68 -9.70 -5.86
N PRO A 81 35.10 -10.48 -6.80
CA PRO A 81 34.03 -11.44 -6.48
C PRO A 81 34.41 -12.52 -5.45
N ILE A 82 35.69 -12.92 -5.37
CA ILE A 82 36.14 -13.98 -4.44
C ILE A 82 36.22 -13.44 -3.02
N GLU A 83 36.69 -12.21 -2.84
CA GLU A 83 36.72 -11.55 -1.54
C GLU A 83 35.31 -11.27 -1.01
N ALA A 84 34.38 -10.87 -1.89
CA ALA A 84 32.98 -10.68 -1.54
C ALA A 84 32.38 -11.98 -0.98
N SER A 85 32.62 -13.11 -1.65
CA SER A 85 32.16 -14.43 -1.21
C SER A 85 32.70 -14.81 0.18
N ARG A 86 34.00 -14.59 0.42
CA ARG A 86 34.63 -14.90 1.71
C ARG A 86 34.14 -13.99 2.84
N ALA A 87 33.91 -12.72 2.56
CA ALA A 87 33.39 -11.77 3.55
C ALA A 87 31.94 -12.10 3.93
N TYR A 88 31.13 -12.50 2.94
CA TYR A 88 29.75 -12.96 3.17
C TYR A 88 29.70 -14.26 3.99
N GLN A 89 30.57 -15.22 3.67
CA GLN A 89 30.69 -16.46 4.45
C GLN A 89 31.03 -16.19 5.91
N ARG A 90 31.99 -15.30 6.20
CA ARG A 90 32.32 -14.92 7.59
C ARG A 90 31.16 -14.25 8.31
N MET A 91 30.43 -13.34 7.66
CA MET A 91 29.26 -12.69 8.27
C MET A 91 28.14 -13.68 8.65
N ILE A 92 27.90 -14.72 7.86
CA ILE A 92 26.88 -15.74 8.17
C ILE A 92 27.36 -16.72 9.24
N SER A 93 28.67 -16.92 9.39
CA SER A 93 29.24 -17.90 10.32
C SER A 93 29.17 -17.46 11.79
N GLY A 94 28.99 -16.17 12.06
CA GLY A 94 28.71 -15.65 13.41
C GLY A 94 29.90 -15.63 14.38
N ASP A 95 31.13 -15.55 13.87
CA ASP A 95 32.36 -15.28 14.68
C ASP A 95 32.61 -13.78 14.87
#